data_AF-A0A2V8KSH4-F1
#
_entry.id   AF-A0A2V8KSH4-F1
#
_cell.length_a   1.000
_cell.length_b   1.000
_cell.length_c   1.000
_cell.angle_alpha   90.00
_cell.angle_beta   90.00
_cell.angle_gamma   90.00
#
_symmetry.space_group_name_H-M   'P 1'
#
loop_
_entity.id
_entity.type
_entity.pdbx_description
1 polymer ?
#
loop_
_entity_poly.entity_id
_entity_poly.type
_entity_poly.pdbx_seq_one_letter_code
_entity_poly.pdbx_strand_id
1 'polypeptide(L)'
;MSKPPADLPQFAPQYLAAIVQNADDAIVSKDLDSIVTSWNPAAARIFGYAADEMIGQSILRIVPLELAGEENEIVSRIRRGERIDHFETKRRRKDGTVIDVSLTISPIRDGGGTIIGASKIARDITEKKILERRTRRRSRKRVRREGRPKWFAA
;
A
#
# COMPACT_ATOMS: atom_id res chain seq x y z
N MET A 1 -25.87 26.48 -5.68
CA MET A 1 -25.02 25.33 -6.08
C MET A 1 -25.88 24.38 -6.87
N SER A 2 -25.65 24.27 -8.17
CA SER A 2 -26.43 23.41 -9.07
C SER A 2 -26.22 21.94 -8.71
N LYS A 3 -27.32 21.22 -8.51
CA LYS A 3 -27.35 19.77 -8.34
C LYS A 3 -26.65 19.14 -9.56
N PRO A 4 -25.67 18.24 -9.40
CA PRO A 4 -25.05 17.59 -10.54
C PRO A 4 -26.13 16.83 -11.36
N PRO A 5 -26.01 16.79 -12.70
CA PRO A 5 -27.02 16.19 -13.58
C PRO A 5 -27.24 14.71 -13.23
N ALA A 6 -28.50 14.28 -13.26
CA ALA A 6 -28.98 13.01 -12.71
C ALA A 6 -28.47 11.74 -13.44
N ASP A 7 -27.81 11.89 -14.59
CA ASP A 7 -27.44 10.80 -15.49
C ASP A 7 -25.92 10.61 -15.67
N LEU A 8 -25.11 10.99 -14.67
CA LEU A 8 -23.71 10.58 -14.70
C LEU A 8 -23.62 9.07 -14.45
N PRO A 9 -22.93 8.28 -15.29
CA PRO A 9 -22.80 6.81 -15.16
C PRO A 9 -21.95 6.35 -13.97
N GLN A 10 -21.87 7.16 -12.91
CA GLN A 10 -20.96 7.10 -11.76
C GLN A 10 -21.02 5.79 -10.95
N PHE A 11 -22.02 4.93 -11.19
CA PHE A 11 -22.22 3.69 -10.45
C PHE A 11 -22.30 2.43 -11.34
N ALA A 12 -22.08 2.56 -12.66
CA ALA A 12 -21.98 1.39 -13.51
C ALA A 12 -20.69 0.61 -13.16
N PRO A 13 -20.73 -0.74 -13.07
CA PRO A 13 -19.54 -1.55 -12.78
C PRO A 13 -18.34 -1.23 -13.69
N GLN A 14 -18.60 -0.88 -14.96
CA GLN A 14 -17.58 -0.49 -15.93
C GLN A 14 -16.88 0.83 -15.57
N TYR A 15 -17.62 1.79 -15.02
CA TYR A 15 -17.06 3.08 -14.60
C TYR A 15 -16.12 2.90 -13.40
N LEU A 16 -16.55 2.16 -12.38
CA LEU A 16 -15.71 1.85 -11.23
C LEU A 16 -14.49 1.02 -11.62
N ALA A 17 -14.66 0.05 -12.54
CA ALA A 17 -13.54 -0.71 -13.09
C ALA A 17 -12.54 0.21 -13.81
N ALA A 18 -13.00 1.16 -14.62
CA ALA A 18 -12.12 2.10 -15.31
C ALA A 18 -11.29 2.95 -14.33
N ILE A 19 -11.90 3.40 -13.21
CA ILE A 19 -11.16 4.12 -12.16
C ILE A 19 -10.06 3.23 -11.56
N VAL A 20 -10.36 1.98 -11.22
CA VAL A 20 -9.39 1.06 -10.63
C VAL A 20 -8.27 0.68 -11.60
N GLN A 21 -8.60 0.50 -12.88
CA GLN A 21 -7.64 0.11 -13.92
C GLN A 21 -6.63 1.22 -14.23
N ASN A 22 -7.06 2.48 -14.14
CA ASN A 22 -6.22 3.65 -14.43
C ASN A 22 -5.56 4.26 -13.19
N ALA A 23 -5.75 3.67 -12.00
CA ALA A 23 -5.08 4.13 -10.80
C ALA A 23 -3.55 3.90 -10.89
N ASP A 24 -2.78 4.82 -10.30
CA ASP A 24 -1.33 4.65 -10.11
C ASP A 24 -0.98 3.87 -8.85
N ASP A 25 -1.84 3.93 -7.83
CA ASP A 25 -1.71 3.13 -6.63
C ASP A 25 -2.18 1.69 -6.91
N ALA A 26 -1.48 0.73 -6.30
CA ALA A 26 -1.90 -0.67 -6.36
C ALA A 26 -3.20 -0.84 -5.58
N ILE A 27 -4.22 -1.37 -6.23
CA ILE A 27 -5.51 -1.70 -5.65
C ILE A 27 -5.67 -3.21 -5.74
N VAL A 28 -5.81 -3.83 -4.57
CA VAL A 28 -5.85 -5.28 -4.40
C VAL A 28 -7.00 -5.64 -3.48
N SER A 29 -7.75 -6.68 -3.81
CA SER A 29 -8.68 -7.30 -2.85
C SER A 29 -8.24 -8.71 -2.53
N LYS A 30 -8.64 -9.17 -1.34
CA LYS A 30 -8.45 -10.54 -0.87
C LYS A 30 -9.58 -10.97 0.04
N ASP A 31 -9.78 -12.26 0.18
CA ASP A 31 -10.68 -12.83 1.18
C ASP A 31 -10.06 -12.80 2.59
N LEU A 32 -10.79 -13.36 3.56
CA LEU A 32 -10.37 -13.43 4.95
C LEU A 32 -9.33 -14.51 5.25
N ASP A 33 -9.05 -15.41 4.30
CA ASP A 33 -7.96 -16.39 4.34
C ASP A 33 -6.71 -15.87 3.62
N SER A 34 -6.73 -14.58 3.27
CA SER A 34 -5.64 -13.85 2.62
C SER A 34 -5.34 -14.29 1.20
N ILE A 35 -6.31 -14.90 0.52
CA ILE A 35 -6.22 -15.23 -0.90
C ILE A 35 -6.65 -14.03 -1.74
N VAL A 36 -5.81 -13.65 -2.70
CA VAL A 36 -6.05 -12.50 -3.57
C VAL A 36 -7.22 -12.78 -4.50
N THR A 37 -8.17 -11.84 -4.55
CA THR A 37 -9.37 -11.92 -5.38
C THR A 37 -9.38 -10.89 -6.52
N SER A 38 -8.60 -9.82 -6.42
CA SER A 38 -8.38 -8.89 -7.53
C SER A 38 -6.99 -8.24 -7.47
N TRP A 39 -6.49 -7.85 -8.63
CA TRP A 39 -5.15 -7.31 -8.81
C TRP A 39 -5.15 -6.32 -9.97
N ASN A 40 -5.10 -5.01 -9.69
CA ASN A 40 -5.14 -3.99 -10.75
C ASN A 40 -3.78 -3.85 -11.48
N PRO A 41 -3.73 -3.16 -12.63
CA PRO A 41 -2.50 -2.97 -13.38
C PRO A 41 -1.37 -2.30 -12.60
N ALA A 42 -1.68 -1.36 -11.70
CA ALA A 42 -0.68 -0.74 -10.84
C ALA A 42 -0.05 -1.74 -9.86
N ALA A 43 -0.82 -2.68 -9.31
CA ALA A 43 -0.28 -3.76 -8.48
C ALA A 43 0.72 -4.61 -9.27
N ALA A 44 0.43 -4.90 -10.55
CA ALA A 44 1.36 -5.60 -11.41
C ALA A 44 2.65 -4.83 -11.65
N ARG A 45 2.56 -3.52 -11.95
CA ARG A 45 3.74 -2.65 -12.11
C ARG A 45 4.57 -2.53 -10.83
N ILE A 46 3.91 -2.34 -9.69
CA ILE A 46 4.56 -2.09 -8.40
C ILE A 46 5.20 -3.35 -7.84
N PHE A 47 4.55 -4.52 -7.93
CA PHE A 47 5.06 -5.75 -7.29
C PHE A 47 5.70 -6.72 -8.29
N GLY A 48 5.55 -6.50 -9.59
CA GLY A 48 6.16 -7.31 -10.65
C GLY A 48 5.47 -8.64 -10.93
N TYR A 49 4.28 -8.88 -10.37
CA TYR A 49 3.48 -10.07 -10.63
C TYR A 49 2.28 -9.74 -11.51
N ALA A 50 2.02 -10.55 -12.53
CA ALA A 50 0.80 -10.43 -13.30
C ALA A 50 -0.43 -10.87 -12.48
N ALA A 51 -1.62 -10.47 -12.92
CA ALA A 51 -2.86 -10.74 -12.18
C ALA A 51 -3.17 -12.23 -12.11
N ASP A 52 -2.93 -12.98 -13.19
CA ASP A 52 -3.07 -14.44 -13.27
C ASP A 52 -2.10 -15.19 -12.36
N GLU A 53 -0.96 -14.61 -12.02
CA GLU A 53 0.00 -15.17 -11.06
C GLU A 53 -0.39 -14.94 -9.60
N MET A 54 -1.25 -13.96 -9.32
CA MET A 54 -1.60 -13.53 -7.97
C MET A 54 -3.02 -13.90 -7.57
N ILE A 55 -4.00 -13.78 -8.46
CA ILE A 55 -5.38 -14.14 -8.15
C ILE A 55 -5.45 -15.63 -7.79
N GLY A 56 -6.14 -15.95 -6.69
CA GLY A 56 -6.18 -17.31 -6.12
C GLY A 56 -4.93 -17.70 -5.31
N GLN A 57 -3.93 -16.83 -5.21
CA GLN A 57 -2.72 -17.05 -4.39
C GLN A 57 -2.76 -16.24 -3.10
N SER A 58 -1.98 -16.67 -2.11
CA SER A 58 -1.82 -15.93 -0.86
C SER A 58 -1.12 -14.58 -1.08
N ILE A 59 -1.66 -13.51 -0.47
CA ILE A 59 -1.02 -12.18 -0.45
C ILE A 59 0.38 -12.21 0.21
N LEU A 60 0.68 -13.25 1.01
CA LEU A 60 1.98 -13.42 1.65
C LEU A 60 3.14 -13.56 0.66
N ARG A 61 2.89 -13.87 -0.62
CA ARG A 61 3.94 -13.89 -1.65
C ARG A 61 4.70 -12.57 -1.77
N ILE A 62 4.00 -11.44 -1.54
CA ILE A 62 4.58 -10.09 -1.56
C ILE A 62 5.00 -9.59 -0.17
N VAL A 63 4.94 -10.43 0.87
CA VAL A 63 5.32 -10.06 2.24
C VAL A 63 6.70 -10.67 2.55
N PRO A 64 7.68 -9.89 3.04
CA PRO A 64 8.92 -10.44 3.57
C PRO A 64 8.65 -11.47 4.68
N LEU A 65 9.45 -12.53 4.76
CA LEU A 65 9.17 -13.65 5.67
C LEU A 65 9.14 -13.21 7.14
N GLU A 66 10.03 -12.30 7.50
CA GLU A 66 10.13 -11.70 8.83
C GLU A 66 8.90 -10.85 9.21
N LEU A 67 8.07 -10.47 8.23
CA LEU A 67 6.85 -9.70 8.42
C LEU A 67 5.57 -10.53 8.25
N ALA A 68 5.67 -11.85 8.10
CA ALA A 68 4.51 -12.71 7.85
C ALA A 68 3.43 -12.60 8.96
N GLY A 69 3.83 -12.32 10.20
CA GLY A 69 2.91 -12.11 11.32
C GLY A 69 2.01 -10.87 11.19
N GLU A 70 2.43 -9.86 10.42
CA GLU A 70 1.64 -8.63 10.21
C GLU A 70 0.27 -8.94 9.58
N GLU A 71 0.21 -9.94 8.70
CA GLU A 71 -1.03 -10.25 7.98
C GLU A 71 -2.10 -10.81 8.92
N ASN A 72 -1.72 -11.58 9.93
CA ASN A 72 -2.66 -12.10 10.94
C ASN A 72 -3.28 -10.97 11.75
N GLU A 73 -2.49 -9.96 12.12
CA GLU A 73 -2.99 -8.78 12.83
C GLU A 73 -3.95 -7.98 11.94
N ILE A 74 -3.57 -7.75 10.67
CA ILE A 74 -4.41 -7.06 9.70
C ILE A 74 -5.75 -7.78 9.56
N VAL A 75 -5.76 -9.10 9.32
CA VAL A 75 -6.99 -9.88 9.16
C VAL A 75 -7.85 -9.82 10.43
N SER A 76 -7.24 -9.92 11.61
CA SER A 76 -7.94 -9.82 12.90
C SER A 76 -8.67 -8.48 13.05
N ARG A 77 -8.02 -7.37 12.69
CA ARG A 77 -8.63 -6.02 12.69
C ARG A 77 -9.75 -5.90 11.67
N ILE A 78 -9.55 -6.39 10.44
CA ILE A 78 -10.57 -6.39 9.39
C ILE A 78 -11.80 -7.20 9.81
N ARG A 79 -11.63 -8.36 10.45
CA ARG A 79 -12.75 -9.17 10.96
C ARG A 79 -13.60 -8.41 11.99
N ARG A 80 -13.03 -7.44 12.71
CA ARG A 80 -13.76 -6.54 13.62
C ARG A 80 -14.38 -5.32 12.91
N GLY A 81 -14.24 -5.21 11.59
CA GLY A 81 -14.73 -4.08 10.82
C GLY A 81 -13.86 -2.82 10.91
N GLU A 82 -12.66 -2.94 11.49
CA GLU A 82 -11.73 -1.81 11.58
C GLU A 82 -11.14 -1.48 10.22
N ARG A 83 -10.93 -0.19 9.96
CA ARG A 83 -10.10 0.30 8.88
C ARG A 83 -8.70 0.59 9.41
N ILE A 84 -7.70 0.35 8.57
CA ILE A 84 -6.30 0.66 8.87
C ILE A 84 -5.83 1.72 7.87
N ASP A 85 -5.49 2.90 8.37
CA ASP A 85 -4.99 4.02 7.56
C ASP A 85 -3.48 4.21 7.76
N HIS A 86 -2.80 4.66 6.71
CA HIS A 86 -1.39 5.09 6.74
C HIS A 86 -0.40 4.08 7.34
N PHE A 87 -0.64 2.78 7.15
CA PHE A 87 0.25 1.74 7.64
C PHE A 87 1.47 1.61 6.72
N GLU A 88 2.60 2.17 7.14
CA GLU A 88 3.86 2.00 6.42
C GLU A 88 4.53 0.68 6.77
N THR A 89 4.82 -0.14 5.75
CA THR A 89 5.49 -1.44 5.91
C THR A 89 6.38 -1.72 4.69
N LYS A 90 6.96 -2.91 4.63
CA LYS A 90 7.73 -3.40 3.50
C LYS A 90 7.00 -4.49 2.73
N ARG A 91 7.22 -4.52 1.41
CA ARG A 91 6.76 -5.57 0.52
C ARG A 91 7.89 -6.04 -0.37
N ARG A 92 7.83 -7.30 -0.79
CA ARG A 92 8.82 -7.95 -1.65
C ARG A 92 8.23 -8.12 -3.04
N ARG A 93 8.92 -7.62 -4.05
CA ARG A 93 8.58 -7.81 -5.47
C ARG A 93 8.91 -9.22 -5.95
N LYS A 94 8.45 -9.58 -7.14
CA LYS A 94 8.77 -10.85 -7.81
C LYS A 94 10.27 -11.09 -7.99
N ASP A 95 11.02 -10.05 -8.31
CA ASP A 95 12.48 -10.09 -8.46
C ASP A 95 13.25 -10.18 -7.11
N GLY A 96 12.53 -10.20 -5.99
CA GLY A 96 13.10 -10.26 -4.64
C GLY A 96 13.44 -8.89 -4.05
N THR A 97 13.35 -7.79 -4.81
CA THR A 97 13.59 -6.45 -4.26
C THR A 97 12.55 -6.08 -3.21
N VAL A 98 13.00 -5.39 -2.17
CA VAL A 98 12.13 -4.95 -1.07
C VAL A 98 11.86 -3.46 -1.19
N ILE A 99 10.58 -3.10 -1.11
CA ILE A 99 10.11 -1.71 -1.15
C ILE A 99 9.41 -1.29 0.11
N ASP A 100 9.52 0.01 0.40
CA ASP A 100 8.70 0.66 1.40
C ASP A 100 7.36 1.04 0.75
N VAL A 101 6.24 0.62 1.38
CA VAL A 101 4.89 0.97 0.93
C VAL A 101 4.09 1.63 2.05
N SER A 102 3.18 2.51 1.68
CA SER A 102 2.12 3.00 2.57
C SER A 102 0.81 2.31 2.20
N LEU A 103 0.15 1.69 3.19
CA LEU A 103 -1.06 0.91 3.01
C LEU A 103 -2.26 1.58 3.66
N THR A 104 -3.38 1.51 2.95
CA THR A 104 -4.72 1.71 3.49
C THR A 104 -5.50 0.43 3.27
N ILE A 105 -6.13 -0.11 4.32
CA ILE A 105 -6.81 -1.41 4.31
C ILE A 105 -8.21 -1.24 4.86
N SER A 106 -9.22 -1.65 4.09
CA SER A 106 -10.63 -1.52 4.45
C SER A 106 -11.38 -2.84 4.35
N PRO A 107 -12.37 -3.11 5.23
CA PRO A 107 -13.23 -4.28 5.10
C PRO A 107 -14.09 -4.19 3.84
N ILE A 108 -14.24 -5.32 3.15
CA ILE A 108 -15.23 -5.49 2.08
C ILE A 108 -16.43 -6.21 2.68
N ARG A 109 -17.63 -5.67 2.46
CA ARG A 109 -18.89 -6.24 2.92
C ARG A 109 -19.73 -6.74 1.75
N ASP A 110 -20.46 -7.82 1.96
CA ASP A 110 -21.50 -8.27 1.04
C ASP A 110 -22.79 -7.42 1.17
N GLY A 111 -23.83 -7.77 0.39
CA GLY A 111 -25.12 -7.08 0.43
C GLY A 111 -25.86 -7.19 1.77
N GLY A 112 -25.51 -8.15 2.62
CA GLY A 112 -26.05 -8.31 3.97
C GLY A 112 -25.23 -7.58 5.04
N GLY A 113 -24.13 -6.92 4.66
CA GLY A 113 -23.23 -6.23 5.58
C GLY A 113 -22.17 -7.12 6.23
N THR A 114 -22.12 -8.41 5.88
CA THR A 114 -21.12 -9.37 6.38
C THR A 114 -19.76 -9.05 5.79
N ILE A 115 -18.72 -9.04 6.61
CA ILE A 115 -17.35 -8.82 6.13
C ILE A 115 -16.88 -10.10 5.44
N ILE A 116 -16.54 -10.00 4.15
CA ILE A 116 -16.13 -11.13 3.31
C ILE A 116 -14.66 -11.04 2.88
N GLY A 117 -13.98 -9.93 3.17
CA GLY A 117 -12.60 -9.73 2.77
C GLY A 117 -12.07 -8.34 3.08
N ALA A 118 -10.98 -7.98 2.40
CA ALA A 118 -10.33 -6.69 2.53
C ALA A 118 -9.98 -6.11 1.16
N SER A 119 -10.12 -4.79 1.02
CA SER A 119 -9.47 -4.01 -0.03
C SER A 119 -8.21 -3.36 0.52
N LYS A 120 -7.16 -3.32 -0.28
CA LYS A 120 -5.86 -2.72 0.02
C LYS A 120 -5.54 -1.71 -1.06
N ILE A 121 -5.19 -0.50 -0.66
CA ILE A 121 -4.55 0.50 -1.50
C ILE A 121 -3.11 0.60 -1.03
N ALA A 122 -2.16 0.39 -1.94
CA ALA A 122 -0.74 0.42 -1.66
C ALA A 122 -0.03 1.42 -2.55
N ARG A 123 0.69 2.35 -1.92
CA ARG A 123 1.54 3.33 -2.60
C ARG A 123 3.00 3.01 -2.34
N ASP A 124 3.81 2.93 -3.40
CA ASP A 124 5.26 2.86 -3.26
C ASP A 124 5.80 4.21 -2.74
N ILE A 125 6.48 4.17 -1.60
CA ILE A 125 7.08 5.34 -0.94
C ILE A 125 8.60 5.20 -0.83
N THR A 126 9.20 4.26 -1.57
CA THR A 126 10.63 3.94 -1.52
C THR A 126 11.47 5.16 -1.88
N GLU A 127 11.18 5.82 -3.00
CA GLU A 127 11.90 7.02 -3.44
C GLU A 127 11.76 8.16 -2.43
N LYS A 128 10.54 8.40 -1.92
CA LYS A 128 10.27 9.39 -0.88
C LYS A 128 11.16 9.16 0.35
N LYS A 129 11.21 7.93 0.86
CA LYS A 129 12.06 7.57 2.01
C LYS A 129 13.55 7.69 1.70
N ILE A 130 14.00 7.36 0.49
CA ILE A 130 15.40 7.55 0.08
C ILE A 130 15.76 9.03 0.10
N LEU A 131 14.92 9.90 -0.45
CA LEU A 131 15.13 11.35 -0.47
C LEU A 131 15.16 11.91 0.96
N GLU A 132 14.20 11.54 1.80
CA GLU A 132 14.15 11.98 3.21
C GLU A 132 15.41 11.57 3.98
N ARG A 133 15.88 10.33 3.81
CA ARG A 133 17.12 9.84 4.43
C ARG A 133 18.34 10.61 3.92
N ARG A 134 18.41 10.94 2.63
CA ARG A 134 19.49 11.74 2.03
C ARG A 134 19.53 13.16 2.63
N THR A 135 18.38 13.82 2.70
CA THR A 135 18.25 15.16 3.29
C THR A 135 18.63 15.15 4.76
N ARG A 136 18.10 14.20 5.54
CA ARG A 136 18.40 14.07 6.98
C ARG A 136 19.89 13.80 7.24
N ARG A 137 20.55 13.01 6.40
CA ARG A 137 22.01 12.78 6.47
C ARG A 137 22.81 14.05 6.17
N ARG A 138 22.41 14.84 5.17
CA ARG A 138 23.06 16.12 4.84
C ARG A 138 22.97 17.11 6.01
N SER A 139 21.78 17.26 6.60
CA SER A 139 21.57 18.14 7.76
C SER A 139 22.42 17.71 8.96
N ARG A 140 22.48 16.41 9.28
CA ARG A 140 23.33 15.89 10.37
C ARG A 140 24.83 16.14 10.15
N LYS A 141 25.33 16.02 8.91
CA LYS A 141 26.74 16.30 8.59
C LYS A 141 27.09 17.79 8.71
N ARG A 142 26.14 18.68 8.40
CA ARG A 142 26.32 20.14 8.51
C ARG A 142 26.43 20.58 9.98
N VAL A 143 25.51 20.12 10.83
CA VAL A 143 25.54 20.40 12.28
C VAL A 143 26.85 19.91 12.93
N ARG A 144 27.35 18.72 12.54
CA ARG A 144 28.63 18.20 13.06
C ARG A 144 29.87 18.99 12.60
N ARG A 145 29.82 19.65 11.44
CA ARG A 145 30.91 20.50 10.93
C ARG A 145 30.91 21.90 11.55
N GLU A 146 29.73 22.46 11.79
CA GLU A 146 29.55 23.79 12.39
C GLU A 146 29.69 23.76 13.94
N GLY A 147 29.52 22.60 14.58
CA GLY A 147 29.68 22.41 16.02
C GLY A 147 31.11 22.12 16.53
N ARG A 148 32.16 22.37 15.74
CA ARG A 148 33.56 22.27 16.21
C ARG A 148 34.01 23.66 16.69
N PRO A 149 34.17 23.92 18.01
CA PRO A 149 34.57 25.24 18.50
C PRO A 149 35.97 25.59 18.00
N LYS A 150 36.14 26.81 17.46
CA LYS A 150 37.45 27.36 17.05
C LYS A 150 38.26 27.91 18.24
N TRP A 151 38.32 27.20 19.36
CA TRP A 151 39.08 27.61 20.54
C TRP A 151 40.34 26.74 20.74
N PHE A 152 41.10 26.46 19.68
CA PHE A 152 42.48 25.97 19.77
C PHE A 152 43.14 26.17 18.39
N ALA A 153 43.55 27.40 18.11
CA ALA A 153 44.63 27.69 17.18
C ALA A 153 45.48 28.76 17.86
N ALA A 154 46.77 28.49 17.91
CA ALA A 154 47.81 29.09 18.76
C ALA A 154 47.85 30.62 18.79
#